data_AF-A0A7W0NQN6-F1
#
_entry.id   AF-A0A7W0NQN6-F1
#
_cell.length_a   1.000
_cell.length_b   1.000
_cell.length_c   1.000
_cell.angle_alpha   90.00
_cell.angle_beta   90.00
_cell.angle_gamma   90.00
#
_symmetry.space_group_name_H-M   'P 1'
#
loop_
_entity.id
_entity.type
_entity.pdbx_description
1 polymer ?
#
loop_
_entity_poly.entity_id
_entity_poly.type
_entity_poly.pdbx_seq_one_letter_code
_entity_poly.pdbx_strand_id
1 'polypeptide(L)'
;MVILNPRKNAHGASVPAPESAANDPALLKRRQIARAINVSPRTIDNWQKQKKIPFLKLGVRCVRFYLPSVLAALRRFEVKEVK
;
A
#
# COMPACT_ATOMS: atom_id res chain seq x y z
N MET A 1 -32.56 25.69 19.08
CA MET A 1 -31.13 26.09 19.12
C MET A 1 -30.30 24.87 18.75
N VAL A 2 -29.74 24.80 17.54
CA VAL A 2 -28.76 23.78 17.14
C VAL A 2 -27.43 24.48 16.89
N ILE A 3 -26.43 24.17 17.69
CA ILE A 3 -25.08 24.73 17.55
C ILE A 3 -24.37 23.94 16.45
N LEU A 4 -24.14 24.58 15.31
CA LEU A 4 -23.28 24.08 14.25
C LEU A 4 -21.83 24.04 14.76
N ASN A 5 -21.22 22.86 14.70
CA ASN A 5 -19.86 22.59 15.12
C ASN A 5 -18.86 23.13 14.06
N PRO A 6 -17.94 24.06 14.38
CA PRO A 6 -17.01 24.58 13.39
C PRO A 6 -15.76 23.70 13.29
N ARG A 7 -15.54 23.17 12.08
CA ARG A 7 -14.27 23.13 11.33
C ARG A 7 -12.97 22.97 12.14
N LYS A 8 -12.22 21.89 11.87
CA LYS A 8 -10.93 21.89 11.11
C LYS A 8 -10.06 20.69 11.49
N ASN A 9 -9.58 19.98 10.47
CA ASN A 9 -8.18 19.52 10.38
C ASN A 9 -7.89 19.20 8.92
N ALA A 10 -7.41 20.24 8.24
CA ALA A 10 -6.74 20.17 6.95
C ALA A 10 -5.58 19.17 7.03
N HIS A 11 -5.71 18.03 6.37
CA HIS A 11 -4.55 17.24 5.98
C HIS A 11 -4.37 17.43 4.48
N GLY A 12 -3.24 18.05 4.16
CA GLY A 12 -2.93 18.71 2.89
C GLY A 12 -3.32 17.92 1.65
N ALA A 13 -3.84 18.68 0.69
CA ALA A 13 -3.65 18.41 -0.73
C ALA A 13 -2.16 18.20 -0.99
N SER A 14 -1.71 16.94 -1.02
CA SER A 14 -0.41 16.59 -1.58
C SER A 14 -0.62 16.42 -3.07
N VAL A 15 -0.27 17.46 -3.81
CA VAL A 15 0.19 17.45 -5.21
C VAL A 15 0.38 16.05 -5.81
N PRO A 16 -0.22 15.71 -6.97
CA PRO A 16 0.29 14.62 -7.78
C PRO A 16 1.56 15.15 -8.47
N ALA A 17 2.70 15.11 -7.78
CA ALA A 17 3.97 15.28 -8.47
C ALA A 17 4.11 14.12 -9.46
N PRO A 18 4.22 14.40 -10.77
CA PRO A 18 4.44 13.36 -11.74
C PRO A 18 5.96 13.07 -11.81
N GLU A 19 6.28 11.84 -12.23
CA GLU A 19 7.51 11.46 -12.95
C GLU A 19 8.83 11.37 -12.16
N SER A 20 9.34 10.14 -12.08
CA SER A 20 10.77 9.80 -11.94
C SER A 20 11.43 10.10 -10.58
N ALA A 21 11.04 9.37 -9.54
CA ALA A 21 11.99 9.00 -8.49
C ALA A 21 12.49 7.59 -8.80
N ALA A 22 13.81 7.49 -8.95
CA ALA A 22 14.60 6.34 -9.32
C ALA A 22 14.15 5.00 -8.70
N ASN A 23 14.53 3.92 -9.39
CA ASN A 23 14.41 2.49 -9.07
C ASN A 23 14.91 2.05 -7.67
N ASP A 24 15.02 2.95 -6.70
CA ASP A 24 15.31 2.57 -5.33
C ASP A 24 14.15 1.77 -4.78
N PRO A 25 14.42 0.61 -4.17
CA PRO A 25 13.39 -0.24 -3.62
C PRO A 25 12.92 0.36 -2.29
N ALA A 26 12.18 1.47 -2.41
CA ALA A 26 11.72 2.27 -1.31
C ALA A 26 10.65 1.54 -0.49
N LEU A 27 10.67 1.75 0.82
CA LEU A 27 9.66 1.22 1.74
C LEU A 27 8.32 1.94 1.54
N LEU A 28 7.42 1.28 0.81
CA LEU A 28 6.13 1.82 0.42
C LEU A 28 5.10 1.74 1.55
N LYS A 29 4.22 2.75 1.62
CA LYS A 29 3.00 2.72 2.42
C LYS A 29 1.92 1.90 1.71
N ARG A 30 0.86 1.51 2.43
CA ARG A 30 -0.27 0.73 1.88
C ARG A 30 -0.86 1.30 0.58
N ARG A 31 -1.12 2.61 0.52
CA ARG A 31 -1.66 3.26 -0.70
C ARG A 31 -0.66 3.27 -1.87
N GLN A 32 0.63 3.33 -1.57
CA GLN A 32 1.68 3.36 -2.60
C GLN A 32 1.87 1.97 -3.22
N ILE A 33 1.98 0.92 -2.39
CA ILE A 33 2.09 -0.46 -2.90
C ILE A 33 0.85 -0.86 -3.71
N ALA A 34 -0.35 -0.47 -3.26
CA ALA A 34 -1.59 -0.71 -3.98
C ALA A 34 -1.56 -0.13 -5.40
N ARG A 35 -1.07 1.11 -5.56
CA ARG A 35 -0.88 1.75 -6.87
C ARG A 35 0.20 1.05 -7.68
N ALA A 36 1.33 0.71 -7.06
CA ALA A 36 2.47 0.10 -7.73
C ALA A 36 2.16 -1.25 -8.39
N ILE A 37 1.27 -2.05 -7.78
CA ILE A 37 0.86 -3.36 -8.32
C ILE A 37 -0.57 -3.36 -8.89
N ASN A 38 -1.14 -2.18 -9.07
CA ASN A 38 -2.47 -1.95 -9.66
C ASN A 38 -3.62 -2.75 -8.98
N VAL A 39 -3.73 -2.62 -7.65
CA VAL A 39 -4.83 -3.21 -6.86
C VAL A 39 -5.44 -2.19 -5.91
N SER A 40 -6.62 -2.50 -5.36
CA SER A 40 -7.24 -1.67 -4.33
C SER A 40 -6.47 -1.76 -3.00
N PRO A 41 -6.44 -0.71 -2.16
CA PRO A 41 -5.87 -0.79 -0.81
C PRO A 41 -6.52 -1.88 0.06
N ARG A 42 -7.81 -2.13 -0.15
CA ARG A 42 -8.56 -3.21 0.51
C ARG A 42 -8.00 -4.59 0.17
N THR A 43 -7.55 -4.78 -1.08
CA THR A 43 -6.89 -6.03 -1.50
C THR A 43 -5.58 -6.23 -0.73
N ILE A 44 -4.77 -5.19 -0.56
CA ILE A 44 -3.54 -5.24 0.24
C ILE A 44 -3.84 -5.58 1.70
N ASP A 45 -4.89 -4.97 2.29
CA ASP A 45 -5.35 -5.29 3.65
C ASP A 45 -5.71 -6.78 3.80
N ASN A 46 -6.45 -7.32 2.83
CA ASN A 46 -6.84 -8.73 2.83
C ASN A 46 -5.62 -9.65 2.70
N TRP A 47 -4.69 -9.34 1.79
CA TRP A 47 -3.44 -10.11 1.65
C TRP A 47 -2.57 -10.05 2.89
N GLN A 48 -2.52 -8.91 3.58
CA GLN A 48 -1.82 -8.78 4.85
C GLN A 48 -2.45 -9.65 5.94
N LYS A 49 -3.78 -9.61 6.09
CA LYS A 49 -4.52 -10.47 7.04
C LYS A 49 -4.32 -11.95 6.76
N GLN A 50 -4.32 -12.33 5.48
CA GLN A 50 -4.06 -13.69 5.02
C GLN A 50 -2.58 -14.07 5.03
N LYS A 51 -1.67 -13.15 5.39
CA LYS A 51 -0.21 -13.32 5.36
C LYS A 51 0.33 -13.78 4.00
N LYS A 52 -0.33 -13.38 2.90
CA LYS A 52 0.07 -13.72 1.52
C LYS A 52 1.25 -12.89 1.02
N ILE A 53 1.40 -11.67 1.54
CA ILE A 53 2.49 -10.76 1.17
C ILE A 53 3.34 -10.41 2.40
N PRO A 54 4.66 -10.23 2.24
CA PRO A 54 5.54 -9.78 3.30
C PRO A 54 5.27 -8.30 3.62
N PHE A 55 5.31 -7.96 4.91
CA PHE A 55 5.19 -6.60 5.40
C PHE A 55 6.09 -6.40 6.63
N LEU A 56 6.63 -5.20 6.77
CA LEU A 56 7.40 -4.79 7.93
C LEU A 56 6.47 -4.08 8.91
N LYS A 57 6.33 -4.66 10.11
CA LYS A 57 5.59 -4.05 11.21
C LYS A 57 6.59 -3.40 12.16
N LEU A 58 6.84 -2.11 11.97
CA LEU A 58 7.78 -1.32 12.77
C LEU A 58 7.12 -0.72 14.04
N GLY A 59 5.79 -0.79 14.12
CA GLY A 59 5.02 -0.35 15.28
C GLY A 59 3.52 -0.59 15.09
N VAL A 60 2.70 -0.15 16.06
CA VAL A 60 1.22 -0.35 16.03
C VAL A 60 0.57 0.25 14.78
N ARG A 61 1.05 1.42 14.34
CA ARG A 61 0.51 2.16 13.18
C ARG A 61 1.50 2.29 12.01
N CYS A 62 2.69 1.71 12.13
CA CYS A 62 3.74 1.82 11.11
C CYS A 62 3.94 0.47 10.41
N VAL A 63 3.34 0.34 9.22
CA VAL A 63 3.48 -0.81 8.34
C VAL A 63 4.09 -0.35 7.01
N ARG A 64 5.12 -1.06 6.56
CA ARG A 64 5.83 -0.77 5.29
C ARG A 64 5.93 -2.02 4.43
N PHE A 65 6.01 -1.80 3.13
CA PHE A 65 6.13 -2.85 2.12
C PHE A 65 7.37 -2.61 1.28
N TYR A 66 8.17 -3.65 1.12
CA TYR A 66 9.30 -3.65 0.20
C TYR A 66 8.84 -4.27 -1.13
N LEU A 67 8.78 -3.46 -2.18
CA LEU A 67 8.16 -3.84 -3.45
C LEU A 67 8.75 -5.13 -4.05
N PRO A 68 10.08 -5.32 -4.15
CA PRO A 68 10.65 -6.55 -4.71
C PRO A 68 10.23 -7.81 -3.96
N SER A 69 10.20 -7.76 -2.62
CA SER A 69 9.75 -8.91 -1.81
C SER A 69 8.27 -9.19 -1.97
N VAL A 70 7.43 -8.16 -2.14
CA VAL A 70 6.00 -8.34 -2.42
C VAL A 70 5.81 -9.04 -3.76
N LEU A 71 6.48 -8.58 -4.82
CA LEU A 71 6.41 -9.20 -6.15
C LEU A 71 6.91 -10.66 -6.11
N ALA A 72 8.01 -10.94 -5.43
CA ALA A 72 8.52 -12.29 -5.26
C ALA A 72 7.53 -13.20 -4.53
N ALA A 73 6.83 -12.70 -3.52
CA ALA A 73 5.79 -13.45 -2.83
C ALA A 73 4.56 -13.71 -3.73
N LEU A 74 4.18 -12.75 -4.58
CA LEU A 74 3.06 -12.92 -5.50
C LEU A 74 3.32 -13.99 -6.57
N ARG A 75 4.56 -14.13 -7.04
CA ARG A 75 4.95 -15.22 -7.97
C ARG A 75 4.65 -16.62 -7.42
N ARG A 76 4.58 -16.80 -6.09
CA ARG A 76 4.22 -18.09 -5.47
C ARG A 76 2.78 -18.51 -5.73
N PHE A 77 1.92 -17.56 -6.11
CA PHE A 77 0.51 -17.80 -6.45
C PHE A 77 0.29 -17.88 -7.96
N GLU A 78 1.36 -17.89 -8.76
CA GLU A 78 1.27 -18.10 -10.20
C GLU A 78 0.78 -19.53 -10.45
N VAL A 79 -0.39 -19.66 -11.09
CA VAL A 79 -0.97 -20.94 -11.46
C VAL A 79 -0.45 -21.29 -12.85
N LYS A 80 0.25 -22.42 -12.98
CA LYS A 80 0.65 -22.95 -14.29
C LYS A 80 -0.56 -23.56 -14.97
N GLU A 81 -0.87 -23.08 -16.17
CA GLU A 81 -1.95 -23.64 -16.99
C GLU A 81 -1.65 -25.11 -17.33
N VAL A 82 -2.69 -25.93 -17.37
CA VAL A 82 -2.60 -27.34 -17.75
C VAL A 82 -2.55 -27.43 -19.27
N LYS A 83 -1.49 -28.03 -19.80
CA LYS A 83 -1.36 -28.42 -21.20
C LYS A 83 -1.84 -29.85 -21.41
#